data_AF-A0A654M343-F1
#
_entry.id   AF-A0A654M343-F1
#
_cell.length_a   1.000
_cell.length_b   1.000
_cell.length_c   1.000
_cell.angle_alpha   90.00
_cell.angle_beta   90.00
_cell.angle_gamma   90.00
#
_symmetry.space_group_name_H-M   'P 1'
#
loop_
_entity.id
_entity.type
_entity.pdbx_description
1 polymer ?
#
loop_
_entity_poly.entity_id
_entity_poly.type
_entity_poly.pdbx_seq_one_letter_code
_entity_poly.pdbx_strand_id
1 'polypeptide(L)'
;MQDRGINGLIDKDPSKDNLFLISANNIFMNQTSQIKTLLKEQLQMNELETDIFLALMKSEKTTSRGFQEKTNLTVDQIIEISKGLENKGMVIEINKNEFRALHPRFAIVNRYRRICQANNILFKKNTLIDNLGIMLENYQNQI
;
A
#
# COMPACT_ATOMS: atom_id res chain seq x y z
N MET A 1 26.67 -54.29 -13.35
CA MET A 1 25.27 -54.72 -13.10
C MET A 1 25.02 -54.47 -11.60
N GLN A 2 24.15 -53.59 -11.13
CA GLN A 2 22.83 -53.16 -11.61
C GLN A 2 22.61 -51.65 -11.39
N ASP A 3 21.93 -51.07 -12.38
CA ASP A 3 21.35 -49.74 -12.39
C ASP A 3 20.03 -49.75 -11.61
N ARG A 4 19.78 -48.76 -10.72
CA ARG A 4 18.44 -48.36 -10.26
C ARG A 4 18.45 -46.89 -9.82
N GLY A 5 18.51 -45.99 -10.80
CA GLY A 5 18.06 -44.61 -10.63
C GLY A 5 16.54 -44.53 -10.76
N ILE A 6 15.81 -44.41 -9.65
CA ILE A 6 14.40 -44.00 -9.66
C ILE A 6 14.39 -42.48 -9.52
N ASN A 7 14.63 -41.77 -10.63
CA ASN A 7 14.26 -40.36 -10.70
C ASN A 7 12.76 -40.29 -10.95
N GLY A 8 11.99 -40.15 -9.88
CA GLY A 8 10.59 -39.76 -9.96
C GLY A 8 10.50 -38.40 -10.63
N LEU A 9 10.13 -38.40 -11.91
CA LEU A 9 9.58 -37.23 -12.58
C LEU A 9 8.30 -36.88 -11.83
N ILE A 10 8.39 -35.87 -10.96
CA ILE A 10 7.22 -35.20 -10.43
C ILE A 10 6.65 -34.41 -11.61
N ASP A 11 5.69 -34.99 -12.31
CA ASP A 11 4.85 -34.29 -13.26
C ASP A 11 4.15 -33.16 -12.49
N LYS A 12 4.67 -31.93 -12.62
CA LYS A 12 4.00 -30.74 -12.11
C LYS A 12 2.77 -30.52 -12.98
N ASP A 13 1.60 -30.82 -12.42
CA ASP A 13 0.31 -30.59 -13.04
C ASP A 13 0.11 -29.09 -13.30
N PRO A 14 0.16 -28.62 -14.56
CA PRO A 14 0.05 -27.20 -14.91
C PRO A 14 -1.31 -26.59 -14.51
N SER A 15 -2.34 -27.43 -14.33
CA SER A 15 -3.66 -26.97 -13.93
C SER A 15 -3.72 -26.55 -12.46
N LYS A 16 -2.92 -27.18 -11.59
CA LYS A 16 -2.82 -26.82 -10.17
C LYS A 16 -2.04 -25.53 -9.97
N ASP A 17 -1.00 -25.32 -10.77
CA ASP A 17 -0.21 -24.08 -10.75
C ASP A 17 -1.08 -22.89 -11.18
N ASN A 18 -1.90 -23.04 -12.23
CA ASN A 18 -2.86 -22.01 -12.64
C ASN A 18 -3.92 -21.73 -11.58
N LEU A 19 -4.50 -22.76 -10.94
CA LEU A 19 -5.50 -22.57 -9.89
C LEU A 19 -4.91 -21.86 -8.65
N PHE A 20 -3.69 -22.20 -8.27
CA PHE A 20 -2.98 -21.54 -7.18
C PHE A 20 -2.73 -20.05 -7.48
N LEU A 21 -2.25 -19.74 -8.70
CA LEU A 21 -2.03 -18.36 -9.14
C LEU A 21 -3.34 -17.55 -9.17
N ILE A 22 -4.43 -18.12 -9.67
CA ILE A 22 -5.76 -17.48 -9.68
C ILE A 22 -6.23 -17.20 -8.25
N SER A 23 -6.10 -18.18 -7.35
CA SER A 23 -6.47 -18.03 -5.94
C SER A 23 -5.65 -16.94 -5.25
N ALA A 24 -4.32 -16.94 -5.44
CA ALA A 24 -3.43 -15.93 -4.89
C ALA A 24 -3.76 -14.51 -5.39
N ASN A 25 -4.04 -14.37 -6.69
CA ASN A 25 -4.46 -13.10 -7.28
C ASN A 25 -5.80 -12.61 -6.70
N ASN A 26 -6.76 -13.49 -6.51
CA ASN A 26 -8.06 -13.15 -5.92
C ASN A 26 -7.91 -12.71 -4.46
N ILE A 27 -7.10 -13.41 -3.67
CA ILE A 27 -6.80 -13.05 -2.28
C ILE A 27 -6.12 -11.67 -2.23
N PHE A 28 -5.14 -11.43 -3.11
CA PHE A 28 -4.43 -10.16 -3.19
C PHE A 28 -5.32 -8.98 -3.59
N MET A 29 -6.19 -9.17 -4.59
CA MET A 29 -7.16 -8.15 -5.01
C MET A 29 -8.13 -7.82 -3.87
N ASN A 30 -8.59 -8.83 -3.13
CA ASN A 30 -9.44 -8.64 -1.95
C ASN A 30 -8.70 -7.93 -0.79
N GLN A 31 -7.42 -8.22 -0.58
CA GLN A 31 -6.63 -7.53 0.43
C GLN A 31 -6.41 -6.05 0.07
N THR A 32 -6.10 -5.76 -1.19
CA THR A 32 -5.89 -4.39 -1.68
C THR A 32 -7.17 -3.56 -1.56
N SER A 33 -8.33 -4.13 -1.93
CA SER A 33 -9.62 -3.44 -1.78
C SER A 33 -9.92 -3.15 -0.30
N GLN A 34 -9.66 -4.10 0.59
CA GLN A 34 -9.82 -3.91 2.03
C GLN A 34 -8.91 -2.80 2.58
N ILE A 35 -7.64 -2.75 2.16
CA ILE A 35 -6.72 -1.66 2.54
C ILE A 35 -7.28 -0.32 2.09
N LYS A 36 -7.69 -0.19 0.82
CA LYS A 36 -8.27 1.06 0.30
C LYS A 36 -9.50 1.49 1.10
N THR A 37 -10.41 0.58 1.40
CA THR A 37 -11.60 0.87 2.21
C THR A 37 -11.22 1.39 3.60
N LEU A 38 -10.29 0.72 4.29
CA LEU A 38 -9.85 1.14 5.62
C LEU A 38 -9.12 2.49 5.61
N LEU A 39 -8.29 2.77 4.60
CA LEU A 39 -7.66 4.09 4.44
C LEU A 39 -8.71 5.20 4.29
N LYS A 40 -9.77 4.95 3.53
CA LYS A 40 -10.85 5.93 3.33
C LYS A 40 -11.68 6.13 4.60
N GLU A 41 -12.15 5.04 5.20
CA GLU A 41 -13.09 5.09 6.33
C GLU A 41 -12.42 5.47 7.65
N GLN A 42 -11.25 4.87 7.93
CA GLN A 42 -10.59 5.01 9.23
C GLN A 42 -9.59 6.17 9.26
N LEU A 43 -8.97 6.47 8.10
CA LEU A 43 -7.97 7.52 7.98
C LEU A 43 -8.45 8.75 7.20
N GLN A 44 -9.75 8.82 6.86
CA GLN A 44 -10.37 9.98 6.21
C GLN A 44 -9.54 10.46 5.00
N MET A 45 -9.16 9.50 4.16
CA MET A 45 -8.49 9.75 2.89
C MET A 45 -9.54 9.71 1.78
N ASN A 46 -9.43 10.58 0.79
CA ASN A 46 -10.25 10.46 -0.43
C ASN A 46 -9.63 9.44 -1.40
N GLU A 47 -10.31 9.16 -2.52
CA GLU A 47 -9.85 8.16 -3.50
C GLU A 47 -8.47 8.52 -4.07
N LEU A 48 -8.28 9.77 -4.49
CA LEU A 48 -7.01 10.21 -5.11
C LEU A 48 -5.84 10.19 -4.12
N GLU A 49 -6.07 10.63 -2.88
CA GLU A 49 -5.09 10.53 -1.79
C GLU A 49 -4.70 9.09 -1.51
N THR A 50 -5.68 8.19 -1.50
CA THR A 50 -5.47 6.76 -1.28
C THR A 50 -4.61 6.16 -2.39
N ASP A 51 -4.95 6.45 -3.65
CA ASP A 51 -4.21 5.93 -4.80
C ASP A 51 -2.79 6.48 -4.87
N ILE A 52 -2.61 7.79 -4.66
CA ILE A 52 -1.27 8.41 -4.63
C ILE A 52 -0.44 7.86 -3.47
N PHE A 53 -1.02 7.73 -2.28
CA PHE A 53 -0.29 7.19 -1.15
C PHE A 53 0.16 5.74 -1.38
N LEU A 54 -0.72 4.88 -1.90
CA LEU A 54 -0.38 3.48 -2.17
C LEU A 54 0.69 3.33 -3.25
N ALA A 55 0.63 4.15 -4.31
CA ALA A 55 1.67 4.07 -5.34
C ALA A 55 3.02 4.65 -4.84
N LEU A 56 3.00 5.70 -3.99
CA LEU A 56 4.19 6.17 -3.28
C LEU A 56 4.76 5.09 -2.36
N MET A 57 3.92 4.24 -1.76
CA MET A 57 4.37 3.14 -0.91
C MET A 57 5.09 2.03 -1.69
N LYS A 58 4.67 1.80 -2.94
CA LYS A 58 5.25 0.80 -3.86
C LYS A 58 6.48 1.28 -4.60
N SER A 59 6.84 2.55 -4.49
CA SER A 59 8.04 3.12 -5.10
C SER A 59 8.98 3.61 -4.01
N GLU A 60 10.29 3.45 -4.17
CA GLU A 60 11.23 4.08 -3.22
C GLU A 60 11.17 5.62 -3.29
N LYS A 61 10.82 6.14 -4.47
CA LYS A 61 10.63 7.56 -4.81
C LYS A 61 9.66 7.65 -6.00
N THR A 62 8.72 8.59 -5.99
CA THR A 62 8.04 9.00 -7.23
C THR A 62 8.23 10.49 -7.44
N THR A 63 8.82 10.87 -8.58
CA THR A 63 8.70 12.25 -9.08
C THR A 63 7.31 12.42 -9.68
N SER A 64 6.77 13.63 -9.71
CA SER A 64 5.45 13.93 -10.31
C SER A 64 5.27 13.36 -11.73
N ARG A 65 6.37 13.16 -12.48
CA ARG A 65 6.39 12.54 -13.81
C ARG A 65 6.00 11.04 -13.81
N GLY A 66 6.43 10.26 -12.83
CA GLY A 66 6.12 8.82 -12.76
C GLY A 66 4.65 8.50 -12.45
N PHE A 67 3.92 9.46 -11.87
CA PHE A 67 2.48 9.34 -11.61
C PHE A 67 1.62 9.72 -12.81
N GLN A 68 2.08 10.64 -13.67
CA GLN A 68 1.34 11.05 -14.86
C GLN A 68 1.12 9.90 -15.84
N GLU A 69 2.04 8.94 -15.92
CA GLU A 69 1.90 7.78 -16.81
C GLU A 69 0.82 6.79 -16.33
N LYS A 70 0.43 6.86 -15.05
CA LYS A 70 -0.51 5.93 -14.41
C LYS A 70 -1.83 6.58 -14.01
N THR A 71 -1.95 7.90 -14.12
CA THR A 71 -3.12 8.67 -13.69
C THR A 71 -3.41 9.79 -14.68
N ASN A 72 -4.69 10.17 -14.85
CA ASN A 72 -5.08 11.32 -15.67
C ASN A 72 -4.84 12.67 -14.97
N LEU A 73 -3.95 12.73 -13.98
CA LEU A 73 -3.69 13.92 -13.16
C LEU A 73 -2.56 14.75 -13.76
N THR A 74 -2.68 16.07 -13.65
CA THR A 74 -1.59 17.00 -13.94
C THR A 74 -0.52 16.95 -12.84
N VAL A 75 0.69 17.40 -13.16
CA VAL A 75 1.78 17.53 -12.17
C VAL A 75 1.34 18.36 -10.97
N ASP A 76 0.66 19.48 -11.20
CA ASP A 76 0.23 20.39 -10.13
C ASP A 76 -0.80 19.72 -9.20
N GLN A 77 -1.75 18.95 -9.75
CA GLN A 77 -2.70 18.18 -8.94
C GLN A 77 -2.00 17.12 -8.08
N ILE A 78 -1.01 16.40 -8.64
CA ILE A 78 -0.24 15.40 -7.89
C ILE A 78 0.51 16.06 -6.73
N ILE A 79 1.09 17.24 -6.96
CA ILE A 79 1.78 18.03 -5.93
C ILE A 79 0.80 18.49 -4.85
N GLU A 80 -0.35 19.04 -5.23
CA GLU A 80 -1.38 19.49 -4.30
C GLU A 80 -1.87 18.35 -3.41
N ILE A 81 -2.19 17.19 -4.00
CA ILE A 81 -2.63 16.02 -3.25
C ILE A 81 -1.51 15.49 -2.34
N SER A 82 -0.26 15.46 -2.81
CA SER A 82 0.88 15.02 -2.01
C SER A 82 1.17 15.96 -0.83
N LYS A 83 0.98 17.27 -1.01
CA LYS A 83 1.01 18.25 0.08
C LYS A 83 -0.13 18.04 1.07
N GLY A 84 -1.32 17.70 0.59
CA GLY A 84 -2.41 17.21 1.42
C GLY A 84 -1.99 16.01 2.27
N LEU A 85 -1.41 14.98 1.65
CA LEU A 85 -0.90 13.79 2.35
C LEU A 85 0.19 14.10 3.38
N GLU A 86 1.07 15.07 3.11
CA GLU A 86 2.09 15.56 4.05
C GLU A 86 1.44 16.23 5.26
N ASN A 87 0.45 17.10 5.03
CA ASN A 87 -0.39 17.70 6.08
C ASN A 87 -1.25 16.67 6.83
N LYS A 88 -1.44 15.48 6.26
CA LYS A 88 -2.08 14.33 6.91
C LYS A 88 -1.07 13.43 7.65
N GLY A 89 0.24 13.65 7.49
CA GLY A 89 1.30 12.90 8.16
C GLY A 89 1.57 11.54 7.52
N MET A 90 1.22 11.37 6.25
CA MET A 90 1.35 10.12 5.50
C MET A 90 2.66 10.04 4.71
N VAL A 91 3.09 11.18 4.18
CA VAL A 91 4.28 11.32 3.32
C VAL A 91 5.13 12.49 3.82
N ILE A 92 6.36 12.58 3.32
CA ILE A 92 7.26 13.73 3.51
C ILE A 92 7.74 14.24 2.16
N GLU A 93 7.89 15.56 2.05
CA GLU A 93 8.65 16.16 0.96
C GLU A 93 10.15 16.00 1.23
N ILE A 94 10.87 15.31 0.33
CA ILE A 94 12.31 15.06 0.46
C ILE A 94 13.15 16.12 -0.27
N ASN A 95 12.62 16.63 -1.38
CA ASN A 95 13.12 17.76 -2.17
C ASN A 95 11.90 18.50 -2.71
N LYS A 96 12.09 19.71 -3.27
CA LYS A 96 11.00 20.50 -3.84
C LYS A 96 10.16 19.65 -4.81
N ASN A 97 8.89 19.44 -4.46
CA ASN A 97 7.87 18.67 -5.17
C ASN A 97 8.19 17.17 -5.35
N GLU A 98 9.09 16.62 -4.54
CA GLU A 98 9.39 15.18 -4.49
C GLU A 98 8.97 14.60 -3.14
N PHE A 99 8.15 13.57 -3.18
CA PHE A 99 7.53 13.01 -1.98
C PHE A 99 7.93 11.56 -1.76
N ARG A 100 7.96 11.15 -0.50
CA ARG A 100 8.16 9.77 -0.08
C ARG A 100 7.12 9.39 0.97
N ALA A 101 6.51 8.22 0.82
CA ALA A 101 5.67 7.65 1.87
C ALA A 101 6.51 7.35 3.13
N LEU A 102 5.96 7.67 4.31
CA LEU A 102 6.53 7.19 5.56
C LEU A 102 6.37 5.67 5.67
N HIS A 103 7.18 5.04 6.52
CA HIS A 103 7.02 3.62 6.82
C HIS A 103 5.55 3.29 7.16
N PRO A 104 4.94 2.21 6.61
CA PRO A 104 3.52 1.91 6.73
C PRO A 104 2.95 2.07 8.14
N ARG A 105 3.60 1.44 9.13
CA ARG A 105 3.17 1.54 10.53
C ARG A 105 3.21 2.97 11.08
N PHE A 106 4.21 3.77 10.68
CA PHE A 106 4.32 5.15 11.12
C PHE A 106 3.31 6.06 10.43
N ALA A 107 3.09 5.90 9.12
CA ALA A 107 2.10 6.67 8.37
C ALA A 107 0.69 6.50 8.98
N ILE A 108 0.27 5.25 9.19
CA ILE A 108 -1.04 4.89 9.72
C ILE A 108 -1.25 5.47 11.14
N VAL A 109 -0.28 5.28 12.04
CA VAL A 109 -0.36 5.81 13.41
C VAL A 109 -0.32 7.34 13.44
N ASN A 110 0.52 7.97 12.61
CA ASN A 110 0.63 9.43 12.54
C ASN A 110 -0.68 10.07 12.08
N ARG A 111 -1.31 9.51 11.05
CA ARG A 111 -2.60 9.99 10.56
C ARG A 111 -3.71 9.79 11.57
N TYR A 112 -3.77 8.61 12.19
CA TYR A 112 -4.74 8.35 13.24
C TYR A 112 -4.58 9.35 14.41
N ARG A 113 -3.34 9.64 14.83
CA ARG A 113 -3.06 10.67 15.84
C ARG A 113 -3.56 12.05 15.42
N ARG A 114 -3.34 12.47 14.17
CA ARG A 114 -3.84 13.77 13.65
C ARG A 114 -5.37 13.82 13.61
N ILE A 115 -6.04 12.70 13.30
CA ILE A 115 -7.51 12.60 13.37
C ILE A 115 -8.00 12.73 14.82
N CYS A 116 -7.38 12.03 15.77
CA CYS A 116 -7.69 12.17 17.19
C CYS A 116 -7.55 13.63 17.65
N GLN A 117 -6.46 14.30 17.27
CA GLN A 117 -6.23 15.71 17.58
C GLN A 117 -7.29 16.63 16.97
N ALA A 118 -7.59 16.49 15.68
CA ALA A 118 -8.59 17.32 14.99
C ALA A 118 -10.00 17.17 15.57
N ASN A 119 -10.33 15.98 16.09
CA ASN A 119 -11.64 15.69 16.66
C ASN A 119 -11.71 15.86 18.19
N ASN A 120 -10.64 16.33 18.85
CA ASN A 120 -10.53 16.41 20.31
C ASN A 120 -10.78 15.05 21.03
N ILE A 121 -10.32 13.96 20.42
CA ILE A 121 -10.39 12.60 20.97
C ILE A 121 -9.03 12.22 21.54
N LEU A 122 -9.02 11.55 22.70
CA LEU A 122 -7.79 11.01 23.28
C LEU A 122 -7.16 9.94 22.36
N PHE A 123 -5.90 10.16 21.97
CA PHE A 123 -5.12 9.17 21.26
C PHE A 123 -4.81 7.97 22.18
N LYS A 124 -5.27 6.78 21.78
CA LYS A 124 -5.08 5.51 22.48
C LYS A 124 -4.90 4.38 21.49
N LYS A 125 -4.39 3.23 21.96
CA LYS A 125 -4.25 2.02 21.16
C LYS A 125 -5.57 1.68 20.45
N ASN A 126 -5.47 1.35 19.17
CA ASN A 126 -6.61 0.94 18.35
C ASN A 126 -6.18 -0.25 17.48
N THR A 127 -6.70 -1.43 17.80
CA THR A 127 -6.34 -2.69 17.14
C THR A 127 -6.61 -2.67 15.64
N LEU A 128 -7.66 -1.97 15.18
CA LEU A 128 -7.95 -1.84 13.75
C LEU A 128 -6.87 -1.03 13.03
N ILE A 129 -6.43 0.08 13.64
CA ILE A 129 -5.37 0.94 13.12
C ILE A 129 -4.02 0.21 13.13
N ASP A 130 -3.72 -0.52 14.21
CA ASP A 130 -2.50 -1.33 14.32
C ASP A 130 -2.46 -2.41 13.22
N ASN A 131 -3.58 -3.13 13.03
CA ASN A 131 -3.71 -4.15 12.00
C ASN A 131 -3.61 -3.57 10.59
N LEU A 132 -4.18 -2.39 10.34
CA LEU A 132 -4.04 -1.69 9.06
C LEU A 132 -2.57 -1.37 8.77
N GLY A 133 -1.79 -0.96 9.77
CA GLY A 133 -0.35 -0.77 9.64
C GLY A 133 0.39 -2.03 9.19
N ILE A 134 0.03 -3.19 9.74
CA ILE A 134 0.59 -4.49 9.35
C ILE A 134 0.17 -4.89 7.94
N MET A 135 -1.12 -4.73 7.60
CA MET A 135 -1.62 -5.00 6.25
C MET A 135 -0.89 -4.18 5.20
N LEU A 136 -0.64 -2.90 5.50
CA LEU A 136 0.04 -1.99 4.59
C LEU A 136 1.55 -2.29 4.48
N GLU A 137 2.19 -2.75 5.56
CA GLU A 137 3.57 -3.24 5.53
C GLU A 137 3.70 -4.50 4.67
N ASN A 138 2.79 -5.46 4.82
CA ASN A 138 2.74 -6.63 3.95
C ASN A 138 2.49 -6.25 2.50
N TYR A 139 1.59 -5.29 2.25
CA TYR A 139 1.37 -4.74 0.92
C TYR A 139 2.66 -4.13 0.36
N GLN A 140 3.41 -3.35 1.13
CA GLN A 140 4.68 -2.78 0.67
C GLN A 140 5.72 -3.85 0.32
N ASN A 141 5.88 -4.87 1.17
CA ASN A 141 6.93 -5.89 1.03
C ASN A 141 6.70 -6.90 -0.10
N GLN A 142 5.53 -6.89 -0.73
CA GLN A 142 5.23 -7.70 -1.93
C GLN A 142 5.81 -7.05 -3.21
N ILE A 143 7.03 -6.51 -3.14
CA ILE A 143 7.81 -6.00 -4.30
C ILE A 143 8.91 -7.00 -4.60
#